data_AF-A0A7C1HK62-F1
#
_entry.id   AF-A0A7C1HK62-F1
#
_cell.length_a   1.000
_cell.length_b   1.000
_cell.length_c   1.000
_cell.angle_alpha   90.00
_cell.angle_beta   90.00
_cell.angle_gamma   90.00
#
_symmetry.space_group_name_H-M   'P 1'
#
loop_
_entity.id
_entity.type
_entity.pdbx_description
1 polymer ?
#
loop_
_entity_poly.entity_id
_entity_poly.type
_entity_poly.pdbx_seq_one_letter_code
_entity_poly.pdbx_strand_id
1 'polypeptide(L)'
;MRFFKGLFSVLFACSVLLFTAILPVHALSVDVKEFTLENGMLFLVVERDTTPQVACRLSIRAGSALEDFGKTGIAHMLEHMMFKGTMNFGTTDPDLDRDLQRRIEDTYQVILREQLSRNPDRELIRQKREEMERLRRKVQEIYVPQAFSSQLEKNGAVGVNAFTSQDETQYMVSIPSDMLEQWFSIASEQIFEPAWREFYVEKEVVQREWAFRYVNNPSGAAWLDLYATAYTAHPYRNPVIGWRADMEYYNTTDAKKFHEIFYNPSNAVCVLVGNVRLEEAKRLAQTYFGRYPRGSRAPEKVTGEPRQEGPRRSIRYLKGARSPLVRMGFHGAPIGSDDFFALDALTMVLSHGRSARLTREIVQKGLAMEAWAYNPDQRY
;
A
#
# COMPACT_ATOMS: atom_id res chain seq x y z
N MET A 1 43.34 -36.01 66.67
CA MET A 1 42.33 -35.04 67.15
C MET A 1 41.25 -34.95 66.07
N ARG A 2 40.18 -35.74 66.19
CA ARG A 2 38.94 -35.44 66.91
C ARG A 2 38.01 -34.40 66.22
N PHE A 3 36.96 -34.94 65.59
CA PHE A 3 35.54 -34.52 65.65
C PHE A 3 35.10 -33.36 64.71
N PHE A 4 33.93 -33.34 64.03
CA PHE A 4 32.77 -34.22 63.82
C PHE A 4 31.84 -33.43 62.84
N LYS A 5 31.26 -33.97 61.76
CA LYS A 5 29.83 -34.34 61.56
C LYS A 5 29.60 -34.32 60.04
N GLY A 6 29.16 -35.40 59.39
CA GLY A 6 27.74 -35.77 59.23
C GLY A 6 27.23 -35.20 57.89
N LEU A 7 26.43 -35.85 57.05
CA LEU A 7 25.53 -36.98 57.22
C LEU A 7 25.00 -37.33 55.82
N PHE A 8 24.91 -38.62 55.49
CA PHE A 8 23.99 -39.25 54.52
C PHE A 8 24.00 -38.82 53.04
N SER A 9 24.38 -39.74 52.16
CA SER A 9 23.84 -39.82 50.80
C SER A 9 23.57 -41.29 50.47
N VAL A 10 22.32 -41.68 50.65
CA VAL A 10 21.74 -42.97 50.28
C VAL A 10 20.74 -42.70 49.15
N LEU A 11 20.88 -43.43 48.04
CA LEU A 11 19.88 -43.78 47.02
C LEU A 11 19.11 -42.65 46.32
N PHE A 12 19.31 -42.49 45.01
CA PHE A 12 18.31 -42.91 44.01
C PHE A 12 18.89 -42.75 42.60
N ALA A 13 19.27 -43.86 41.97
CA ALA A 13 19.41 -43.92 40.53
C ALA A 13 17.99 -43.98 39.95
N CYS A 14 17.43 -42.83 39.59
CA CYS A 14 16.19 -42.75 38.81
C CYS A 14 16.52 -42.20 37.44
N SER A 15 16.43 -43.09 36.44
CA SER A 15 16.47 -42.79 35.01
C SER A 15 15.41 -41.75 34.66
N VAL A 16 15.83 -40.51 34.40
CA VAL A 16 14.97 -39.53 33.72
C VAL A 16 15.12 -39.76 32.23
N LEU A 17 14.31 -40.67 31.69
CA LEU A 17 13.97 -40.68 30.26
C LEU A 17 13.20 -39.38 30.00
N LEU A 18 13.90 -38.36 29.49
CA LEU A 18 13.27 -37.18 28.91
C LEU A 18 12.50 -37.63 27.67
N PHE A 19 11.22 -37.95 27.85
CA PHE A 19 10.26 -37.97 26.76
C PHE A 19 10.09 -36.52 26.30
N THR A 20 10.85 -36.10 25.29
CA THR A 20 10.51 -34.93 24.50
C THR A 20 9.23 -35.27 23.74
N ALA A 21 8.08 -35.03 24.36
CA ALA A 21 6.83 -34.94 23.64
C ALA A 21 6.97 -33.76 22.68
N ILE A 22 7.28 -34.06 21.42
CA ILE A 22 7.09 -33.13 20.31
C ILE A 22 5.58 -32.94 20.26
N LEU A 23 5.08 -31.92 20.96
CA LEU A 23 3.73 -31.45 20.70
C LEU A 23 3.69 -31.13 19.21
N PRO A 24 2.78 -31.72 18.43
CA PRO A 24 2.61 -31.30 17.06
C PRO A 24 2.29 -29.81 17.13
N VAL A 25 3.18 -28.98 16.58
CA VAL A 25 2.82 -27.62 16.21
C VAL A 25 1.54 -27.81 15.40
N HIS A 26 0.40 -27.44 15.98
CA HIS A 26 -0.81 -27.33 15.19
C HIS A 26 -0.46 -26.26 14.19
N ALA A 27 -0.09 -26.69 12.98
CA ALA A 27 -0.08 -25.82 11.83
C ALA A 27 -1.45 -25.15 11.87
N LEU A 28 -1.45 -23.83 12.01
CA LEU A 28 -2.66 -23.05 12.12
C LEU A 28 -3.36 -23.17 10.76
N SER A 29 -4.18 -24.22 10.61
CA SER A 29 -4.84 -24.52 9.35
C SER A 29 -5.98 -23.54 9.20
N VAL A 30 -5.74 -22.49 8.44
CA VAL A 30 -6.79 -21.56 8.03
C VAL A 30 -7.56 -22.23 6.91
N ASP A 31 -8.83 -22.56 7.15
CA ASP A 31 -9.74 -23.08 6.12
C ASP A 31 -10.11 -21.92 5.17
N VAL A 32 -9.29 -21.73 4.14
CA VAL A 32 -9.51 -20.73 3.10
C VAL A 32 -10.37 -21.34 2.01
N LYS A 33 -11.60 -20.82 1.86
CA LYS A 33 -12.50 -21.17 0.77
C LYS A 33 -12.29 -20.19 -0.38
N GLU A 34 -12.05 -20.72 -1.56
CA GLU A 34 -11.71 -19.92 -2.75
C GLU A 34 -12.80 -20.06 -3.82
N PHE A 35 -13.13 -18.97 -4.49
CA PHE A 35 -13.92 -19.01 -5.71
C PHE A 35 -13.51 -17.87 -6.66
N THR A 36 -13.72 -18.08 -7.95
CA THR A 36 -13.42 -17.09 -8.99
C THR A 36 -14.69 -16.81 -9.78
N LEU A 37 -14.99 -15.52 -9.99
CA LEU A 37 -16.09 -15.10 -10.86
C LEU A 37 -15.75 -15.35 -12.33
N GLU A 38 -16.75 -15.37 -13.22
CA GLU A 38 -16.53 -15.54 -14.67
C GLU A 38 -15.63 -14.44 -15.26
N ASN A 39 -15.68 -13.23 -14.70
CA ASN A 39 -14.82 -12.11 -15.06
C ASN A 39 -13.40 -12.21 -14.47
N GLY A 40 -13.05 -13.32 -13.82
CA GLY A 40 -11.69 -13.60 -13.34
C GLY A 40 -11.34 -13.00 -11.97
N MET A 41 -12.25 -12.28 -11.31
CA MET A 41 -11.99 -11.78 -9.95
C MET A 41 -11.95 -12.92 -8.94
N LEU A 42 -10.91 -12.94 -8.13
CA LEU A 42 -10.68 -13.95 -7.12
C LEU A 42 -11.21 -13.52 -5.76
N PHE A 43 -11.91 -14.43 -5.07
CA PHE A 43 -12.36 -14.25 -3.70
C PHE A 43 -11.79 -15.35 -2.80
N LEU A 44 -11.22 -14.92 -1.67
CA LEU A 44 -10.75 -15.77 -0.58
C LEU A 44 -11.61 -15.51 0.65
N VAL A 45 -12.25 -16.55 1.18
CA VAL A 45 -13.21 -16.43 2.28
C VAL A 45 -12.78 -17.34 3.43
N VAL A 46 -12.67 -16.77 4.62
CA VAL A 46 -12.44 -17.51 5.87
C VAL A 46 -13.62 -17.27 6.79
N GLU A 47 -14.47 -18.28 6.92
CA GLU A 47 -15.65 -18.22 7.79
C GLU A 47 -15.21 -18.31 9.27
N ARG A 48 -15.55 -17.29 10.07
CA ARG A 48 -15.31 -17.25 11.52
C ARG A 48 -16.47 -16.56 12.21
N ASP A 49 -17.21 -17.29 13.02
CA ASP A 49 -18.41 -16.80 13.71
C ASP A 49 -18.12 -16.20 15.11
N THR A 50 -16.85 -16.01 15.47
CA THR A 50 -16.43 -15.56 16.80
C THR A 50 -16.90 -14.14 17.16
N THR A 51 -17.01 -13.26 16.17
CA THR A 51 -17.50 -11.89 16.34
C THR A 51 -18.41 -11.54 15.16
N PRO A 52 -19.44 -10.70 15.34
CA PRO A 52 -20.35 -10.28 14.26
C PRO A 52 -19.71 -9.22 13.35
N GLN A 53 -18.51 -9.51 12.85
CA GLN A 53 -17.72 -8.61 12.03
C GLN A 53 -17.07 -9.37 10.88
N VAL A 54 -16.82 -8.66 9.79
CA VAL A 54 -16.07 -9.15 8.62
C VAL A 54 -14.95 -8.16 8.34
N ALA A 55 -13.71 -8.66 8.34
CA ALA A 55 -12.56 -7.95 7.82
C ALA A 55 -12.52 -8.15 6.30
N CYS A 56 -12.62 -7.05 5.56
CA CYS A 56 -12.60 -7.02 4.12
C CYS A 56 -11.30 -6.39 3.63
N ARG A 57 -10.64 -7.05 2.68
CA ARG A 57 -9.51 -6.49 1.95
C ARG A 57 -9.73 -6.66 0.45
N LEU A 58 -9.40 -5.64 -0.32
CA LEU A 58 -9.37 -5.69 -1.76
C LEU A 58 -7.99 -5.25 -2.21
N SER A 59 -7.25 -6.15 -2.86
CA SER A 59 -5.93 -5.89 -3.39
C SER A 59 -5.98 -5.82 -4.91
N ILE A 60 -5.44 -4.75 -5.46
CA ILE A 60 -5.13 -4.61 -6.88
C ILE A 60 -3.66 -4.97 -7.07
N ARG A 61 -3.38 -5.89 -8.00
CA ARG A 61 -2.02 -6.29 -8.34
C ARG A 61 -1.37 -5.24 -9.26
N ALA A 62 -1.24 -4.02 -8.74
CA ALA A 62 -0.47 -2.95 -9.34
C ALA A 62 -0.04 -1.98 -8.25
N GLY A 63 1.23 -1.58 -8.29
CA GLY A 63 1.81 -0.56 -7.42
C GLY A 63 2.75 0.32 -8.23
N SER A 64 3.63 1.06 -7.54
CA SER A 64 4.51 2.02 -8.22
C SER A 64 5.54 1.40 -9.17
N ALA A 65 5.80 0.08 -9.08
CA ALA A 65 6.73 -0.60 -9.98
C ALA A 65 6.22 -0.71 -11.42
N LEU A 66 4.92 -0.53 -11.65
CA LEU A 66 4.28 -0.61 -12.97
C LEU A 66 3.98 0.76 -13.59
N GLU A 67 4.52 1.83 -13.02
CA GLU A 67 4.31 3.19 -13.51
C GLU A 67 5.17 3.49 -14.74
N ASP A 68 4.61 4.33 -15.64
CA ASP A 68 5.35 4.86 -16.77
C ASP A 68 6.42 5.86 -16.32
N PHE A 69 7.53 5.93 -17.07
CA PHE A 69 8.56 6.94 -16.85
C PHE A 69 7.98 8.37 -16.96
N GLY A 70 8.38 9.25 -16.05
CA GLY A 70 7.88 10.63 -15.98
C GLY A 70 6.47 10.76 -15.39
N LYS A 71 5.88 9.65 -14.93
CA LYS A 71 4.56 9.58 -14.30
C LYS A 71 4.60 8.85 -12.96
N THR A 72 5.73 8.93 -12.26
CA THR A 72 5.86 8.24 -10.98
C THR A 72 4.92 8.83 -9.93
N GLY A 73 4.36 7.98 -9.07
CA GLY A 73 3.39 8.34 -8.04
C GLY A 73 1.92 8.25 -8.46
N ILE A 74 1.62 7.88 -9.70
CA ILE A 74 0.23 7.69 -10.16
C ILE A 74 -0.49 6.58 -9.37
N ALA A 75 0.18 5.47 -9.01
CA ALA A 75 -0.46 4.41 -8.24
C ALA A 75 -0.91 4.91 -6.86
N HIS A 76 -0.04 5.66 -6.16
CA HIS A 76 -0.39 6.31 -4.90
C HIS A 76 -1.44 7.40 -5.10
N MET A 77 -1.40 8.14 -6.21
CA MET A 77 -2.46 9.10 -6.53
C MET A 77 -3.82 8.42 -6.69
N LEU A 78 -3.89 7.28 -7.37
CA LEU A 78 -5.13 6.52 -7.52
C LEU A 78 -5.69 6.07 -6.18
N GLU A 79 -4.85 5.64 -5.25
CA GLU A 79 -5.25 5.32 -3.88
C GLU A 79 -6.08 6.46 -3.27
N HIS A 80 -5.60 7.70 -3.34
CA HIS A 80 -6.33 8.87 -2.85
C HIS A 80 -7.63 9.11 -3.63
N MET A 81 -7.58 8.94 -4.96
CA MET A 81 -8.75 9.17 -5.83
C MET A 81 -9.89 8.20 -5.55
N MET A 82 -9.60 6.96 -5.16
CA MET A 82 -10.65 6.00 -4.81
C MET A 82 -11.46 6.42 -3.57
N PHE A 83 -11.06 7.47 -2.83
CA PHE A 83 -11.86 8.03 -1.74
C PHE A 83 -12.61 9.32 -2.10
N LYS A 84 -12.47 9.84 -3.32
CA LYS A 84 -13.09 11.11 -3.76
C LYS A 84 -14.48 10.95 -4.39
N GLY A 85 -15.03 9.74 -4.36
CA GLY A 85 -16.36 9.43 -4.87
C GLY A 85 -16.34 8.54 -6.11
N THR A 86 -17.53 8.15 -6.56
CA THR A 86 -17.75 7.37 -7.79
C THR A 86 -18.61 8.18 -8.75
N MET A 87 -18.85 7.63 -9.94
CA MET A 87 -19.75 8.26 -10.91
C MET A 87 -21.14 8.57 -10.32
N ASN A 88 -21.62 7.74 -9.39
CA ASN A 88 -22.97 7.85 -8.81
C ASN A 88 -22.98 8.39 -7.38
N PHE A 89 -21.83 8.52 -6.72
CA PHE A 89 -21.77 8.86 -5.30
C PHE A 89 -20.69 9.90 -4.99
N GLY A 90 -20.97 10.81 -4.05
CA GLY A 90 -20.04 11.89 -3.66
C GLY A 90 -20.25 13.22 -4.40
N THR A 91 -21.39 13.40 -5.08
CA THR A 91 -21.83 14.67 -5.69
C THR A 91 -23.35 14.81 -5.58
N THR A 92 -23.85 16.04 -5.49
CA THR A 92 -25.29 16.35 -5.54
C THR A 92 -25.82 16.48 -6.97
N ASP A 93 -24.93 16.68 -7.95
CA ASP A 93 -25.26 16.79 -9.38
C ASP A 93 -24.23 16.00 -10.21
N PRO A 94 -24.51 14.73 -10.56
CA PRO A 94 -23.60 13.90 -11.34
C PRO A 94 -23.33 14.38 -12.76
N ASP A 95 -24.31 15.02 -13.40
CA ASP A 95 -24.17 15.48 -14.79
C ASP A 95 -23.28 16.72 -14.87
N LEU A 96 -23.51 17.69 -13.98
CA LEU A 96 -22.66 18.86 -13.86
C LEU A 96 -21.23 18.48 -13.43
N ASP A 97 -21.08 17.54 -12.50
CA ASP A 97 -19.78 17.05 -12.04
C ASP A 97 -18.96 16.45 -13.20
N ARG A 98 -19.58 15.65 -14.07
CA ARG A 98 -18.91 15.10 -15.26
C ARG A 98 -18.50 16.18 -16.27
N ASP A 99 -19.34 17.19 -16.50
CA ASP A 99 -18.98 18.33 -17.37
C ASP A 99 -17.79 19.11 -16.80
N LEU A 100 -17.83 19.43 -15.50
CA LEU A 100 -16.78 20.17 -14.83
C LEU A 100 -15.45 19.41 -14.85
N GLN A 101 -15.45 18.10 -14.55
CA GLN A 101 -14.25 17.27 -14.64
C GLN A 101 -13.61 17.32 -16.04
N ARG A 102 -14.42 17.20 -17.11
CA ARG A 102 -13.94 17.28 -18.49
C ARG A 102 -13.30 18.64 -18.77
N ARG A 103 -13.99 19.74 -18.43
CA ARG A 103 -13.50 21.10 -18.69
C ARG A 103 -12.25 21.45 -17.89
N ILE A 104 -12.14 20.97 -16.66
CA ILE A 104 -10.95 21.13 -15.83
C ILE A 104 -9.77 20.40 -16.49
N GLU A 105 -9.97 19.16 -16.94
CA GLU A 105 -8.94 18.39 -17.64
C GLU A 105 -8.51 19.07 -18.94
N ASP A 106 -9.45 19.49 -19.79
CA ASP A 106 -9.14 20.19 -21.04
C ASP A 106 -8.35 21.48 -20.79
N THR A 107 -8.74 22.23 -19.75
CA THR A 107 -8.04 23.45 -19.34
C THR A 107 -6.61 23.14 -18.87
N TYR A 108 -6.44 22.08 -18.07
CA TYR A 108 -5.14 21.66 -17.58
C TYR A 108 -4.22 21.18 -18.71
N GLN A 109 -4.73 20.45 -19.69
CA GLN A 109 -3.95 20.03 -20.85
C GLN A 109 -3.43 21.22 -21.68
N VAL A 110 -4.22 22.30 -21.79
CA VAL A 110 -3.74 23.54 -22.41
C VAL A 110 -2.60 24.16 -21.61
N ILE A 111 -2.74 24.22 -20.27
CA ILE A 111 -1.67 24.71 -19.38
C ILE A 111 -0.40 23.89 -19.58
N LEU A 112 -0.52 22.57 -19.54
CA LEU A 112 0.62 21.65 -19.66
C LEU A 112 1.32 21.78 -21.01
N ARG A 113 0.55 21.82 -22.11
CA ARG A 113 1.07 21.99 -23.47
C ARG A 113 1.85 23.31 -23.60
N GLU A 114 1.31 24.39 -23.04
CA GLU A 114 1.97 25.70 -23.10
C GLU A 114 3.23 25.74 -22.22
N GLN A 115 3.20 25.13 -21.03
CA GLN A 115 4.36 25.05 -20.14
C GLN A 115 5.53 24.26 -20.74
N LEU A 116 5.23 23.23 -21.55
CA LEU A 116 6.22 22.41 -22.24
C LEU A 116 6.62 23.00 -23.61
N SER A 117 6.02 24.10 -24.04
CA SER A 117 6.34 24.75 -25.29
C SER A 117 7.72 25.43 -25.22
N ARG A 118 8.38 25.61 -26.37
CA ARG A 118 9.70 26.26 -26.43
C ARG A 118 9.66 27.72 -25.97
N ASN A 119 8.54 28.41 -26.21
CA ASN A 119 8.32 29.81 -25.86
C ASN A 119 6.96 29.95 -25.15
N PRO A 120 6.89 29.63 -23.84
CA PRO A 120 5.62 29.61 -23.12
C PRO A 120 4.95 30.98 -23.04
N ASP A 121 3.70 31.06 -23.47
CA ASP A 121 2.83 32.20 -23.21
C ASP A 121 2.38 32.20 -21.73
N ARG A 122 3.08 33.01 -20.92
CA ARG A 122 2.80 33.16 -19.49
C ARG A 122 1.42 33.77 -19.22
N GLU A 123 0.91 34.60 -20.13
CA GLU A 123 -0.40 35.22 -19.98
C GLU A 123 -1.50 34.18 -20.17
N LEU A 124 -1.38 33.36 -21.23
CA LEU A 124 -2.30 32.25 -21.47
C LEU A 124 -2.31 31.25 -20.29
N ILE A 125 -1.14 30.88 -19.77
CA ILE A 125 -1.04 29.99 -18.60
C ILE A 125 -1.77 30.60 -17.40
N ARG A 126 -1.57 31.89 -17.11
CA ARG A 126 -2.25 32.57 -16.00
C ARG A 126 -3.77 32.56 -16.18
N GLN A 127 -4.25 32.93 -17.36
CA GLN A 127 -5.68 32.95 -17.68
C GLN A 127 -6.32 31.56 -17.54
N LYS A 128 -5.64 30.52 -18.03
CA LYS A 128 -6.13 29.14 -17.93
C LYS A 128 -6.10 28.61 -16.49
N ARG A 129 -5.13 29.01 -15.68
CA ARG A 129 -5.15 28.69 -14.23
C ARG A 129 -6.32 29.36 -13.53
N GLU A 130 -6.61 30.63 -13.82
CA GLU A 130 -7.77 31.33 -13.26
C GLU A 130 -9.11 30.72 -13.73
N GLU A 131 -9.19 30.26 -14.98
CA GLU A 131 -10.33 29.47 -15.48
C GLU A 131 -10.49 28.16 -14.70
N MET A 132 -9.40 27.41 -14.53
CA MET A 132 -9.39 26.15 -13.79
C MET A 132 -9.83 26.34 -12.33
N GLU A 133 -9.34 27.38 -11.64
CA GLU A 133 -9.77 27.71 -10.28
C GLU A 133 -11.27 28.03 -10.19
N ARG A 134 -11.81 28.75 -11.17
CA ARG A 134 -13.26 29.02 -11.23
C ARG A 134 -14.06 27.74 -11.42
N LEU A 135 -13.60 26.81 -12.26
CA LEU A 135 -14.24 25.51 -12.45
C LEU A 135 -14.16 24.65 -11.18
N ARG A 136 -13.00 24.62 -10.50
CA ARG A 136 -12.82 23.92 -9.22
C ARG A 136 -13.78 24.43 -8.15
N ARG A 137 -14.01 25.74 -8.04
CA ARG A 137 -14.98 26.29 -7.10
C ARG A 137 -16.41 25.80 -7.34
N LYS A 138 -16.81 25.64 -8.62
CA LYS A 138 -18.11 25.05 -8.95
C LYS A 138 -18.20 23.58 -8.55
N VAL A 139 -17.11 22.82 -8.67
CA VAL A 139 -17.07 21.44 -8.16
C VAL A 139 -17.28 21.41 -6.65
N GLN A 140 -16.70 22.34 -5.88
CA GLN A 140 -16.89 22.42 -4.43
C GLN A 140 -18.35 22.65 -4.01
N GLU A 141 -19.15 23.32 -4.82
CA GLU A 141 -20.57 23.59 -4.51
C GLU A 141 -21.43 22.31 -4.58
N ILE A 142 -21.02 21.35 -5.39
CA ILE A 142 -21.76 20.08 -5.60
C ILE A 142 -21.07 18.87 -4.96
N TYR A 143 -19.80 19.00 -4.59
CA TYR A 143 -19.02 17.92 -4.00
C TYR A 143 -19.50 17.60 -2.58
N VAL A 144 -19.64 16.31 -2.28
CA VAL A 144 -19.96 15.81 -0.94
C VAL A 144 -18.71 15.15 -0.36
N PRO A 145 -17.94 15.85 0.52
CA PRO A 145 -16.67 15.35 1.03
C PRO A 145 -16.82 14.06 1.84
N GLN A 146 -15.85 13.16 1.69
CA GLN A 146 -15.72 11.92 2.47
C GLN A 146 -16.99 11.07 2.49
N ALA A 147 -17.81 11.13 1.43
CA ALA A 147 -19.08 10.46 1.40
C ALA A 147 -18.94 8.96 1.70
N PHE A 148 -17.93 8.28 1.15
CA PHE A 148 -17.71 6.84 1.39
C PHE A 148 -17.31 6.53 2.82
N SER A 149 -16.20 7.10 3.29
CA SER A 149 -15.70 6.84 4.63
C SER A 149 -16.75 7.19 5.68
N SER A 150 -17.45 8.32 5.51
CA SER A 150 -18.52 8.72 6.43
C SER A 150 -19.71 7.75 6.43
N GLN A 151 -20.12 7.21 5.28
CA GLN A 151 -21.20 6.21 5.26
C GLN A 151 -20.78 4.89 5.91
N LEU A 152 -19.58 4.40 5.60
CA LEU A 152 -19.05 3.18 6.21
C LEU A 152 -18.92 3.34 7.74
N GLU A 153 -18.35 4.44 8.21
CA GLU A 153 -18.17 4.72 9.64
C GLU A 153 -19.50 4.87 10.38
N LYS A 154 -20.51 5.54 9.78
CA LYS A 154 -21.86 5.62 10.36
C LYS A 154 -22.49 4.25 10.58
N ASN A 155 -22.13 3.27 9.76
CA ASN A 155 -22.59 1.89 9.86
C ASN A 155 -21.67 1.01 10.71
N GLY A 156 -20.78 1.61 11.50
CA GLY A 156 -19.92 0.90 12.46
C GLY A 156 -18.67 0.31 11.85
N ALA A 157 -18.32 0.67 10.61
CA ALA A 157 -17.05 0.26 10.02
C ALA A 157 -15.86 0.89 10.75
N VAL A 158 -14.79 0.12 10.93
CA VAL A 158 -13.55 0.56 11.56
C VAL A 158 -12.36 0.21 10.67
N GLY A 159 -11.32 1.03 10.75
CA GLY A 159 -10.09 0.81 9.98
C GLY A 159 -10.29 0.96 8.46
N VAL A 160 -11.20 1.83 8.02
CA VAL A 160 -11.32 2.24 6.61
C VAL A 160 -9.99 2.88 6.21
N ASN A 161 -9.21 2.17 5.40
CA ASN A 161 -7.88 2.64 5.01
C ASN A 161 -7.46 2.06 3.66
N ALA A 162 -6.41 2.61 3.09
CA ALA A 162 -5.71 2.03 1.96
C ALA A 162 -4.21 2.23 2.12
N PHE A 163 -3.45 1.48 1.32
CA PHE A 163 -2.05 1.78 1.09
C PHE A 163 -1.63 1.30 -0.29
N THR A 164 -0.60 1.94 -0.82
CA THR A 164 0.10 1.55 -2.03
C THR A 164 1.52 1.16 -1.67
N SER A 165 1.98 0.07 -2.26
CA SER A 165 3.36 -0.40 -2.22
C SER A 165 3.97 -0.35 -3.63
N GLN A 166 5.17 -0.88 -3.78
CA GLN A 166 5.75 -1.03 -5.11
C GLN A 166 4.98 -2.06 -5.96
N ASP A 167 4.36 -3.08 -5.35
CA ASP A 167 3.81 -4.24 -6.07
C ASP A 167 2.28 -4.31 -6.10
N GLU A 168 1.61 -3.66 -5.15
CA GLU A 168 0.16 -3.67 -4.99
C GLU A 168 -0.40 -2.41 -4.33
N THR A 169 -1.69 -2.17 -4.55
CA THR A 169 -2.52 -1.21 -3.81
C THR A 169 -3.64 -1.99 -3.12
N GLN A 170 -3.79 -1.80 -1.81
CA GLN A 170 -4.78 -2.50 -0.99
C GLN A 170 -5.74 -1.53 -0.31
N TYR A 171 -7.02 -1.85 -0.34
CA TYR A 171 -8.11 -1.18 0.37
C TYR A 171 -8.63 -2.10 1.46
N MET A 172 -8.79 -1.61 2.67
CA MET A 172 -9.14 -2.42 3.82
C MET A 172 -10.18 -1.74 4.72
N VAL A 173 -11.03 -2.55 5.32
CA VAL A 173 -12.03 -2.12 6.29
C VAL A 173 -12.50 -3.32 7.11
N SER A 174 -12.89 -3.10 8.36
CA SER A 174 -13.67 -4.07 9.14
C SER A 174 -15.08 -3.55 9.33
N ILE A 175 -16.08 -4.34 8.96
CA ILE A 175 -17.50 -3.96 9.00
C ILE A 175 -18.30 -4.90 9.91
N PRO A 176 -19.43 -4.46 10.48
CA PRO A 176 -20.44 -5.38 11.02
C PRO A 176 -20.95 -6.34 9.93
N SER A 177 -21.23 -7.59 10.30
CA SER A 177 -21.61 -8.63 9.31
C SER A 177 -22.91 -8.35 8.56
N ASP A 178 -23.85 -7.64 9.18
CA ASP A 178 -25.11 -7.19 8.57
C ASP A 178 -24.92 -6.07 7.53
N MET A 179 -23.75 -5.43 7.49
CA MET A 179 -23.39 -4.38 6.53
C MET A 179 -22.65 -4.92 5.30
N LEU A 180 -22.49 -6.24 5.16
CA LEU A 180 -21.72 -6.86 4.09
C LEU A 180 -22.22 -6.46 2.70
N GLU A 181 -23.52 -6.53 2.43
CA GLU A 181 -24.10 -6.19 1.13
C GLU A 181 -23.85 -4.72 0.76
N GLN A 182 -23.97 -3.81 1.72
CA GLN A 182 -23.68 -2.40 1.50
C GLN A 182 -22.19 -2.18 1.17
N TRP A 183 -21.29 -2.86 1.88
CA TRP A 183 -19.86 -2.78 1.58
C TRP A 183 -19.55 -3.29 0.18
N PHE A 184 -20.14 -4.42 -0.25
CA PHE A 184 -19.99 -4.92 -1.62
C PHE A 184 -20.45 -3.88 -2.65
N SER A 185 -21.59 -3.22 -2.41
CA SER A 185 -22.07 -2.14 -3.26
C SER A 185 -21.07 -1.00 -3.36
N ILE A 186 -20.59 -0.49 -2.22
CA ILE A 186 -19.66 0.64 -2.15
C ILE A 186 -18.31 0.28 -2.79
N ALA A 187 -17.70 -0.83 -2.37
CA ALA A 187 -16.36 -1.23 -2.81
C ALA A 187 -16.32 -1.53 -4.31
N SER A 188 -17.39 -2.08 -4.87
CA SER A 188 -17.46 -2.38 -6.30
C SER A 188 -17.38 -1.11 -7.17
N GLU A 189 -18.16 -0.07 -6.83
CA GLU A 189 -18.08 1.21 -7.53
C GLU A 189 -16.78 1.94 -7.19
N GLN A 190 -16.37 1.95 -5.93
CA GLN A 190 -15.18 2.65 -5.44
C GLN A 190 -13.95 2.30 -6.28
N ILE A 191 -13.79 1.01 -6.60
CA ILE A 191 -12.63 0.49 -7.29
C ILE A 191 -12.78 0.56 -8.81
N PHE A 192 -13.97 0.27 -9.37
CA PHE A 192 -14.13 0.10 -10.82
C PHE A 192 -14.82 1.28 -11.53
N GLU A 193 -15.49 2.17 -10.80
CA GLU A 193 -16.19 3.34 -11.32
C GLU A 193 -15.85 4.65 -10.55
N PRO A 194 -14.57 4.95 -10.31
CA PRO A 194 -14.18 6.13 -9.54
C PRO A 194 -14.55 7.43 -10.27
N ALA A 195 -14.84 8.47 -9.50
CA ALA A 195 -14.89 9.83 -10.01
C ALA A 195 -13.51 10.49 -9.94
N TRP A 196 -13.26 11.38 -10.89
CA TRP A 196 -11.97 12.09 -10.99
C TRP A 196 -12.07 13.55 -10.52
N ARG A 197 -13.20 13.90 -9.88
CA ARG A 197 -13.38 15.17 -9.19
C ARG A 197 -12.27 15.35 -8.16
N GLU A 198 -11.88 16.60 -7.93
CA GLU A 198 -10.83 16.94 -6.96
C GLU A 198 -9.42 16.42 -7.27
N PHE A 199 -9.17 15.79 -8.42
CA PHE A 199 -7.84 15.26 -8.77
C PHE A 199 -6.71 16.26 -8.58
N TYR A 200 -6.90 17.49 -9.05
CA TYR A 200 -5.89 18.54 -8.96
C TYR A 200 -5.73 19.12 -7.54
N VAL A 201 -6.80 19.12 -6.74
CA VAL A 201 -6.73 19.47 -5.31
C VAL A 201 -5.92 18.41 -4.58
N GLU A 202 -6.22 17.14 -4.85
CA GLU A 202 -5.52 16.02 -4.23
C GLU A 202 -4.05 15.95 -4.65
N LYS A 203 -3.74 16.37 -5.89
CA LYS A 203 -2.36 16.49 -6.35
C LYS A 203 -1.53 17.42 -5.48
N GLU A 204 -2.11 18.56 -5.09
CA GLU A 204 -1.48 19.51 -4.16
C GLU A 204 -1.37 18.93 -2.74
N VAL A 205 -2.28 18.05 -2.32
CA VAL A 205 -2.19 17.32 -1.05
C VAL A 205 -1.02 16.34 -1.09
N VAL A 206 -0.94 15.50 -2.11
CA VAL A 206 0.14 14.51 -2.29
C VAL A 206 1.51 15.18 -2.39
N GLN A 207 1.61 16.34 -3.05
CA GLN A 207 2.86 17.11 -3.09
C GLN A 207 3.29 17.63 -1.70
N ARG A 208 2.34 18.06 -0.86
CA ARG A 208 2.62 18.46 0.53
C ARG A 208 3.03 17.25 1.37
N GLU A 209 2.39 16.12 1.16
CA GLU A 209 2.74 14.86 1.80
C GLU A 209 4.16 14.41 1.42
N TRP A 210 4.55 14.53 0.16
CA TRP A 210 5.93 14.24 -0.28
C TRP A 210 6.95 15.06 0.51
N ALA A 211 6.69 16.36 0.68
CA ALA A 211 7.56 17.23 1.47
C ALA A 211 7.60 16.80 2.94
N PHE A 212 6.46 16.44 3.51
CA PHE A 212 6.39 15.91 4.88
C PHE A 212 7.17 14.60 5.05
N ARG A 213 7.00 13.64 4.13
CA ARG A 213 7.64 12.32 4.18
C ARG A 213 9.14 12.35 3.94
N TYR A 214 9.67 13.23 3.07
CA TYR A 214 11.07 13.14 2.64
C TYR A 214 11.92 14.39 2.85
N VAL A 215 11.31 15.57 3.03
CA VAL A 215 12.05 16.81 3.31
C VAL A 215 12.11 17.07 4.81
N ASN A 216 11.00 16.86 5.51
CA ASN A 216 10.90 17.19 6.94
C ASN A 216 11.17 15.99 7.87
N ASN A 217 11.34 14.78 7.31
CA ASN A 217 11.53 13.55 8.09
C ASN A 217 12.88 12.88 7.72
N PRO A 218 13.85 12.80 8.67
CA PRO A 218 15.15 12.16 8.43
C PRO A 218 15.06 10.68 8.03
N SER A 219 14.11 9.94 8.61
CA SER A 219 13.94 8.50 8.35
C SER A 219 13.44 8.25 6.93
N GLY A 220 12.43 9.02 6.49
CA GLY A 220 11.92 8.95 5.13
C GLY A 220 12.95 9.40 4.10
N ALA A 221 13.68 10.50 4.37
CA ALA A 221 14.78 10.95 3.51
C ALA A 221 15.83 9.86 3.29
N ALA A 222 16.20 9.15 4.36
CA ALA A 222 17.18 8.06 4.28
C ALA A 222 16.66 6.83 3.52
N TRP A 223 15.37 6.51 3.63
CA TRP A 223 14.77 5.45 2.81
C TRP A 223 14.77 5.83 1.33
N LEU A 224 14.35 7.06 1.00
CA LEU A 224 14.38 7.58 -0.36
C LEU A 224 15.79 7.48 -0.97
N ASP A 225 16.81 7.92 -0.24
CA ASP A 225 18.20 7.84 -0.69
C ASP A 225 18.67 6.39 -0.85
N LEU A 226 18.29 5.50 0.07
CA LEU A 226 18.68 4.10 0.01
C LEU A 226 18.13 3.44 -1.26
N TYR A 227 16.83 3.55 -1.52
CA TYR A 227 16.21 2.93 -2.71
C TYR A 227 16.77 3.51 -4.01
N ALA A 228 16.90 4.83 -4.10
CA ALA A 228 17.44 5.50 -5.28
C ALA A 228 18.93 5.19 -5.54
N THR A 229 19.68 4.83 -4.49
CA THR A 229 21.10 4.44 -4.59
C THR A 229 21.25 2.94 -4.85
N ALA A 230 20.39 2.12 -4.25
CA ALA A 230 20.44 0.67 -4.34
C ALA A 230 20.06 0.16 -5.74
N TYR A 231 19.12 0.81 -6.40
CA TYR A 231 18.62 0.40 -7.72
C TYR A 231 18.98 1.44 -8.80
N THR A 232 19.57 0.97 -9.90
CA THR A 232 19.99 1.81 -11.03
C THR A 232 19.01 1.74 -12.20
N ALA A 233 18.46 0.55 -12.47
CA ALA A 233 17.52 0.33 -13.57
C ALA A 233 16.14 -0.09 -13.07
N HIS A 234 16.08 -0.89 -12.00
CA HIS A 234 14.82 -1.45 -11.50
C HIS A 234 13.85 -0.37 -11.00
N PRO A 235 12.53 -0.46 -11.26
CA PRO A 235 11.57 0.57 -10.91
C PRO A 235 11.42 0.80 -9.40
N TYR A 236 11.83 -0.16 -8.55
CA TYR A 236 11.91 0.04 -7.09
C TYR A 236 12.83 1.19 -6.66
N ARG A 237 13.66 1.74 -7.56
CA ARG A 237 14.39 2.98 -7.31
C ARG A 237 13.46 4.19 -7.10
N ASN A 238 12.25 4.15 -7.65
CA ASN A 238 11.30 5.23 -7.59
C ASN A 238 10.51 5.14 -6.27
N PRO A 239 10.37 6.25 -5.53
CA PRO A 239 9.54 6.26 -4.34
C PRO A 239 8.08 6.00 -4.72
N VAL A 240 7.34 5.26 -3.88
CA VAL A 240 5.95 4.88 -4.15
C VAL A 240 5.04 6.09 -4.37
N ILE A 241 5.23 7.15 -3.57
CA ILE A 241 4.51 8.42 -3.74
C ILE A 241 4.89 9.15 -5.03
N GLY A 242 6.02 8.83 -5.67
CA GLY A 242 6.52 9.46 -6.88
C GLY A 242 7.57 10.56 -6.66
N TRP A 243 8.22 10.95 -7.75
CA TRP A 243 9.08 12.13 -7.79
C TRP A 243 8.22 13.38 -7.86
N ARG A 244 8.54 14.38 -7.03
CA ARG A 244 7.78 15.64 -7.01
C ARG A 244 7.67 16.30 -8.39
N ALA A 245 8.73 16.24 -9.19
CA ALA A 245 8.74 16.80 -10.54
C ALA A 245 7.72 16.10 -11.45
N ASP A 246 7.62 14.77 -11.41
CA ASP A 246 6.66 14.01 -12.22
C ASP A 246 5.21 14.39 -11.88
N MET A 247 4.92 14.65 -10.60
CA MET A 247 3.60 15.12 -10.14
C MET A 247 3.18 16.46 -10.73
N GLU A 248 4.13 17.30 -11.15
CA GLU A 248 3.80 18.56 -11.81
C GLU A 248 3.24 18.32 -13.22
N TYR A 249 3.57 17.20 -13.85
CA TYR A 249 3.26 16.96 -15.25
C TYR A 249 2.11 15.98 -15.50
N TYR A 250 1.95 14.93 -14.67
CA TYR A 250 0.83 14.01 -14.89
C TYR A 250 -0.53 14.68 -14.62
N ASN A 251 -1.54 14.26 -15.38
CA ASN A 251 -2.91 14.77 -15.36
C ASN A 251 -3.94 13.66 -15.11
N THR A 252 -5.23 14.01 -15.13
CA THR A 252 -6.32 13.06 -14.90
C THR A 252 -6.36 11.97 -15.96
N THR A 253 -6.03 12.29 -17.21
CA THR A 253 -6.00 11.34 -18.32
C THR A 253 -4.95 10.26 -18.09
N ASP A 254 -3.79 10.63 -17.55
CA ASP A 254 -2.74 9.68 -17.19
C ASP A 254 -3.20 8.72 -16.09
N ALA A 255 -3.86 9.25 -15.05
CA ALA A 255 -4.38 8.45 -13.95
C ALA A 255 -5.50 7.50 -14.41
N LYS A 256 -6.40 7.98 -15.29
CA LYS A 256 -7.43 7.15 -15.95
C LYS A 256 -6.82 6.01 -16.74
N LYS A 257 -5.76 6.28 -17.51
CA LYS A 257 -5.08 5.26 -18.30
C LYS A 257 -4.48 4.17 -17.40
N PHE A 258 -3.86 4.54 -16.29
CA PHE A 258 -3.34 3.56 -15.33
C PHE A 258 -4.46 2.73 -14.70
N HIS A 259 -5.57 3.37 -14.32
CA HIS A 259 -6.78 2.71 -13.83
C HIS A 259 -7.32 1.69 -14.84
N GLU A 260 -7.55 2.10 -16.08
CA GLU A 260 -8.10 1.26 -17.14
C GLU A 260 -7.25 0.00 -17.40
N ILE A 261 -5.93 0.12 -17.27
CA ILE A 261 -5.01 -1.01 -17.48
C ILE A 261 -5.04 -1.98 -16.29
N PHE A 262 -4.99 -1.46 -15.05
CA PHE A 262 -4.68 -2.26 -13.88
C PHE A 262 -5.84 -2.53 -12.92
N TYR A 263 -6.85 -1.67 -12.88
CA TYR A 263 -8.02 -1.78 -12.02
C TYR A 263 -9.12 -2.54 -12.74
N ASN A 264 -8.91 -3.84 -12.91
CA ASN A 264 -9.89 -4.75 -13.50
C ASN A 264 -10.05 -6.04 -12.66
N PRO A 265 -11.21 -6.71 -12.73
CA PRO A 265 -11.50 -7.97 -12.06
C PRO A 265 -10.38 -9.01 -12.11
N SER A 266 -9.80 -9.29 -13.28
CA SER A 266 -8.74 -10.30 -13.43
C SER A 266 -7.43 -9.96 -12.72
N ASN A 267 -7.27 -8.70 -12.32
CA ASN A 267 -6.11 -8.17 -11.60
C ASN A 267 -6.42 -7.83 -10.13
N ALA A 268 -7.61 -8.20 -9.63
CA ALA A 268 -8.07 -7.92 -8.29
C ALA A 268 -8.32 -9.20 -7.48
N VAL A 269 -8.02 -9.15 -6.17
CA VAL A 269 -8.35 -10.20 -5.21
C VAL A 269 -9.11 -9.58 -4.04
N CYS A 270 -10.24 -10.17 -3.67
CA CYS A 270 -10.99 -9.81 -2.46
C CYS A 270 -10.82 -10.88 -1.39
N VAL A 271 -10.46 -10.47 -0.18
CA VAL A 271 -10.31 -11.35 0.98
C VAL A 271 -11.34 -10.96 2.03
N LEU A 272 -12.13 -11.93 2.48
CA LEU A 272 -13.17 -11.78 3.50
C LEU A 272 -12.87 -12.73 4.66
N VAL A 273 -12.74 -12.19 5.87
CA VAL A 273 -12.46 -13.00 7.07
C VAL A 273 -13.41 -12.57 8.19
N GLY A 274 -14.23 -13.49 8.70
CA GLY A 274 -15.17 -13.18 9.78
C GLY A 274 -16.52 -13.85 9.63
N ASN A 275 -17.55 -13.23 10.19
CA ASN A 275 -18.92 -13.76 10.18
C ASN A 275 -19.55 -13.54 8.79
N VAL A 276 -19.16 -14.40 7.85
CA VAL A 276 -19.63 -14.43 6.47
C VAL A 276 -19.72 -15.89 6.03
N ARG A 277 -20.73 -16.22 5.23
CA ARG A 277 -20.86 -17.54 4.60
C ARG A 277 -20.37 -17.49 3.15
N LEU A 278 -19.72 -18.56 2.69
CA LEU A 278 -19.25 -18.65 1.30
C LEU A 278 -20.36 -18.38 0.27
N GLU A 279 -21.55 -18.96 0.46
CA GLU A 279 -22.66 -18.83 -0.49
C GLU A 279 -23.23 -17.40 -0.53
N GLU A 280 -23.24 -16.70 0.61
CA GLU A 280 -23.60 -15.29 0.64
C GLU A 280 -22.56 -14.43 -0.07
N ALA A 281 -21.27 -14.66 0.21
CA ALA A 281 -20.17 -13.96 -0.46
C ALA A 281 -20.20 -14.17 -1.98
N LYS A 282 -20.46 -15.40 -2.46
CA LYS A 282 -20.62 -15.70 -3.89
C LYS A 282 -21.80 -14.94 -4.51
N ARG A 283 -22.96 -14.94 -3.84
CA ARG A 283 -24.15 -14.21 -4.31
C ARG A 283 -23.84 -12.72 -4.46
N LEU A 284 -23.27 -12.09 -3.42
CA LEU A 284 -22.93 -10.67 -3.43
C LEU A 284 -21.84 -10.36 -4.46
N ALA A 285 -20.82 -11.21 -4.57
CA ALA A 285 -19.76 -11.07 -5.55
C ALA A 285 -20.31 -11.08 -6.98
N GLN A 286 -21.20 -12.03 -7.30
CA GLN A 286 -21.82 -12.10 -8.62
C GLN A 286 -22.67 -10.85 -8.92
N THR A 287 -23.44 -10.37 -7.94
CA THR A 287 -24.31 -9.18 -8.11
C THR A 287 -23.51 -7.90 -8.33
N TYR A 288 -22.52 -7.63 -7.48
CA TYR A 288 -21.84 -6.32 -7.46
C TYR A 288 -20.56 -6.28 -8.29
N PHE A 289 -19.78 -7.37 -8.30
CA PHE A 289 -18.51 -7.42 -9.01
C PHE A 289 -18.62 -8.13 -10.36
N GLY A 290 -19.57 -9.05 -10.55
CA GLY A 290 -19.75 -9.81 -11.79
C GLY A 290 -20.12 -8.95 -13.01
N ARG A 291 -20.64 -7.74 -12.79
CA ARG A 291 -21.01 -6.78 -13.86
C ARG A 291 -19.81 -6.14 -14.57
N TYR A 292 -18.61 -6.21 -13.99
CA TYR A 292 -17.42 -5.57 -14.56
C TYR A 292 -16.73 -6.44 -15.60
N PRO A 293 -16.22 -5.85 -16.69
CA PRO A 293 -15.49 -6.58 -17.72
C PRO A 293 -14.20 -7.16 -17.16
N ARG A 294 -13.83 -8.36 -17.61
CA ARG A 294 -12.67 -9.13 -17.10
C ARG A 294 -11.34 -8.36 -17.04
N GLY A 295 -11.02 -7.63 -18.11
CA GLY A 295 -9.75 -6.91 -18.27
C GLY A 295 -8.54 -7.85 -18.43
N SER A 296 -7.35 -7.31 -18.16
CA SER A 296 -6.07 -8.00 -18.31
C SER A 296 -5.28 -8.02 -17.01
N ARG A 297 -4.60 -9.14 -16.74
CA ARG A 297 -3.68 -9.26 -15.62
C ARG A 297 -2.46 -8.34 -15.83
N ALA A 298 -1.97 -7.74 -14.74
CA ALA A 298 -0.72 -7.01 -14.75
C ALA A 298 0.45 -7.89 -15.22
N PRO A 299 1.47 -7.30 -15.88
CA PRO A 299 2.64 -8.04 -16.33
C PRO A 299 3.39 -8.65 -15.14
N GLU A 300 3.97 -9.83 -15.35
CA GLU A 300 4.72 -10.56 -14.33
C GLU A 300 6.21 -10.20 -14.30
N LYS A 301 6.64 -9.25 -15.13
CA LYS A 301 8.05 -8.84 -15.24
C LYS A 301 8.16 -7.33 -15.41
N VAL A 302 9.17 -6.77 -14.76
CA VAL A 302 9.62 -5.38 -14.92
C VAL A 302 11.10 -5.37 -15.35
N THR A 303 11.65 -4.18 -15.58
CA THR A 303 13.08 -4.00 -15.83
C THR A 303 13.89 -4.55 -14.66
N GLY A 304 14.70 -5.59 -14.90
CA GLY A 304 15.57 -6.18 -13.87
C GLY A 304 16.72 -5.25 -13.45
N GLU A 305 17.17 -5.37 -12.20
CA GLU A 305 18.38 -4.67 -11.74
C GLU A 305 19.64 -5.38 -12.26
N PRO A 306 20.59 -4.66 -12.89
CA PRO A 306 21.89 -5.24 -13.21
C PRO A 306 22.64 -5.60 -11.93
N ARG A 307 23.48 -6.64 -12.00
CA ARG A 307 24.30 -7.07 -10.86
C ARG A 307 25.12 -5.89 -10.31
N GLN A 308 25.04 -5.67 -9.01
CA GLN A 308 25.87 -4.67 -8.34
C GLN A 308 27.34 -5.11 -8.31
N GLU A 309 28.24 -4.29 -8.88
CA GLU A 309 29.67 -4.58 -8.96
C GLU A 309 30.50 -4.00 -7.81
N GLY A 310 29.91 -3.17 -6.97
CA GLY A 310 30.61 -2.55 -5.84
C GLY A 310 29.68 -1.77 -4.90
N PRO A 311 30.16 -1.42 -3.70
CA PRO A 311 29.36 -0.68 -2.72
C PRO A 311 28.98 0.70 -3.26
N ARG A 312 27.73 1.09 -3.02
CA ARG A 312 27.20 2.42 -3.35
C ARG A 312 26.92 3.16 -2.04
N ARG A 313 27.17 4.47 -2.00
CA ARG A 313 26.99 5.29 -0.78
C ARG A 313 26.37 6.64 -1.12
N SER A 314 25.33 7.00 -0.38
CA SER A 314 24.75 8.34 -0.38
C SER A 314 24.87 8.95 1.02
N ILE A 315 25.20 10.24 1.09
CA ILE A 315 25.29 11.00 2.34
C ILE A 315 24.48 12.28 2.14
N ARG A 316 23.42 12.44 2.96
CA ARG A 316 22.55 13.62 2.94
C ARG A 316 22.67 14.36 4.26
N TYR A 317 22.92 15.66 4.16
CA TYR A 317 22.82 16.58 5.31
C TYR A 317 21.41 17.17 5.36
N LEU A 318 20.63 16.81 6.38
CA LEU A 318 19.28 17.32 6.55
C LEU A 318 19.23 18.38 7.66
N LYS A 319 18.81 19.60 7.29
CA LYS A 319 18.64 20.69 8.25
C LYS A 319 17.61 20.30 9.31
N GLY A 320 17.98 20.39 10.59
CA GLY A 320 17.10 20.06 11.71
C GLY A 320 17.20 18.61 12.19
N ALA A 321 17.92 17.72 11.48
CA ALA A 321 18.24 16.41 12.01
C ALA A 321 19.23 16.54 13.19
N ARG A 322 18.84 16.01 14.35
CA ARG A 322 19.63 16.10 15.60
C ARG A 322 20.54 14.90 15.82
N SER A 323 20.25 13.78 15.18
CA SER A 323 20.96 12.52 15.34
C SER A 323 21.33 11.95 13.97
N PRO A 324 22.54 11.39 13.80
CA PRO A 324 22.90 10.69 12.58
C PRO A 324 22.03 9.45 12.44
N LEU A 325 21.62 9.15 11.21
CA LEU A 325 20.87 7.96 10.85
C LEU A 325 21.63 7.23 9.75
N VAL A 326 21.85 5.93 9.96
CA VAL A 326 22.55 5.07 9.00
C VAL A 326 21.58 3.98 8.54
N ARG A 327 21.43 3.83 7.23
CA ARG A 327 20.75 2.69 6.61
C ARG A 327 21.72 1.95 5.70
N MET A 328 21.66 0.63 5.76
CA MET A 328 22.43 -0.27 4.90
C MET A 328 21.44 -1.19 4.21
N GLY A 329 21.57 -1.34 2.89
CA GLY A 329 20.73 -2.22 2.08
C GLY A 329 21.62 -3.17 1.30
N PHE A 330 21.15 -4.41 1.19
CA PHE A 330 21.73 -5.46 0.36
C PHE A 330 20.64 -5.93 -0.61
N HIS A 331 20.98 -6.22 -1.86
CA HIS A 331 20.04 -6.86 -2.77
C HIS A 331 19.67 -8.24 -2.23
N GLY A 332 18.37 -8.45 -2.01
CA GLY A 332 17.82 -9.66 -1.42
C GLY A 332 17.32 -10.65 -2.46
N ALA A 333 16.55 -11.63 -2.00
CA ALA A 333 15.89 -12.62 -2.84
C ALA A 333 14.39 -12.29 -2.99
N PRO A 334 13.76 -12.65 -4.12
CA PRO A 334 12.33 -12.41 -4.33
C PRO A 334 11.49 -13.27 -3.39
N ILE A 335 10.29 -12.75 -3.04
CA ILE A 335 9.34 -13.45 -2.18
C ILE A 335 9.03 -14.87 -2.66
N GLY A 336 8.97 -15.83 -1.73
CA GLY A 336 8.65 -17.23 -2.01
C GLY A 336 9.85 -18.11 -2.40
N SER A 337 11.06 -17.55 -2.49
CA SER A 337 12.29 -18.34 -2.62
C SER A 337 12.79 -18.86 -1.26
N ASP A 338 13.55 -19.96 -1.26
CA ASP A 338 14.17 -20.48 -0.03
C ASP A 338 15.11 -19.45 0.63
N ASP A 339 15.83 -18.69 -0.19
CA ASP A 339 16.71 -17.60 0.27
C ASP A 339 15.92 -16.47 0.95
N PHE A 340 14.71 -16.17 0.46
CA PHE A 340 13.84 -15.17 1.11
C PHE A 340 13.46 -15.62 2.53
N PHE A 341 13.04 -16.88 2.71
CA PHE A 341 12.71 -17.40 4.04
C PHE A 341 13.94 -17.50 4.96
N ALA A 342 15.11 -17.78 4.40
CA ALA A 342 16.37 -17.73 5.16
C ALA A 342 16.72 -16.31 5.62
N LEU A 343 16.49 -15.30 4.78
CA LEU A 343 16.65 -13.89 5.14
C LEU A 343 15.65 -13.47 6.23
N ASP A 344 14.39 -13.92 6.17
CA ASP A 344 13.42 -13.67 7.24
C ASP A 344 13.91 -14.23 8.57
N ALA A 345 14.34 -15.49 8.61
CA ALA A 345 14.90 -16.10 9.81
C ALA A 345 16.13 -15.33 10.32
N LEU A 346 16.98 -14.85 9.42
CA LEU A 346 18.12 -14.00 9.79
C LEU A 346 17.66 -12.70 10.46
N THR A 347 16.65 -12.00 9.91
CA THR A 347 16.14 -10.76 10.52
C THR A 347 15.53 -10.99 11.89
N MET A 348 14.89 -12.13 12.13
CA MET A 348 14.37 -12.51 13.43
C MET A 348 15.51 -12.63 14.47
N VAL A 349 16.63 -13.29 14.11
CA VAL A 349 17.80 -13.41 15.00
C VAL A 349 18.46 -12.06 15.27
N LEU A 350 18.48 -11.17 14.27
CA LEU A 350 19.11 -9.87 14.38
C LEU A 350 18.30 -8.89 15.23
N SER A 351 16.97 -8.89 15.11
CA SER A 351 16.13 -7.79 15.60
C SER A 351 14.98 -8.19 16.53
N HIS A 352 14.56 -9.46 16.54
CA HIS A 352 13.32 -9.83 17.21
C HIS A 352 13.54 -10.17 18.69
N GLY A 353 13.00 -9.32 19.57
CA GLY A 353 13.04 -9.49 21.03
C GLY A 353 14.25 -8.85 21.71
N ARG A 354 14.22 -8.82 23.05
CA ARG A 354 15.24 -8.12 23.86
C ARG A 354 16.63 -8.77 23.85
N SER A 355 16.69 -10.04 23.48
CA SER A 355 17.94 -10.83 23.36
C SER A 355 18.51 -10.84 21.94
N ALA A 356 17.89 -10.13 21.00
CA ALA A 356 18.32 -10.06 19.61
C ALA A 356 19.74 -9.45 19.50
N ARG A 357 20.48 -9.87 18.46
CA ARG A 357 21.90 -9.52 18.32
C ARG A 357 22.11 -8.00 18.23
N LEU A 358 21.31 -7.27 17.44
CA LEU A 358 21.45 -5.82 17.30
C LEU A 358 21.12 -5.10 18.61
N THR A 359 20.10 -5.55 19.34
CA THR A 359 19.77 -4.98 20.65
C THR A 359 20.92 -5.17 21.65
N ARG A 360 21.48 -6.38 21.75
CA ARG A 360 22.54 -6.70 22.72
C ARG A 360 23.88 -6.03 22.36
N GLU A 361 24.25 -6.05 21.10
CA GLU A 361 25.58 -5.62 20.66
C GLU A 361 25.65 -4.14 20.28
N ILE A 362 24.52 -3.50 19.95
CA ILE A 362 24.50 -2.09 19.54
C ILE A 362 23.78 -1.24 20.59
N VAL A 363 22.52 -1.55 20.89
CA VAL A 363 21.68 -0.71 21.76
C VAL A 363 22.14 -0.79 23.22
N GLN A 364 22.29 -2.00 23.79
CA GLN A 364 22.69 -2.19 25.19
C GLN A 364 24.14 -1.73 25.47
N LYS A 365 24.98 -1.71 24.44
CA LYS A 365 26.34 -1.15 24.52
C LYS A 365 26.37 0.39 24.37
N GLY A 366 25.23 1.03 24.15
CA GLY A 366 25.12 2.48 24.00
C GLY A 366 25.66 3.03 22.68
N LEU A 367 25.84 2.20 21.65
CA LEU A 367 26.37 2.62 20.35
C LEU A 367 25.32 3.29 19.47
N ALA A 368 24.05 2.93 19.63
CA ALA A 368 22.91 3.57 18.97
C ALA A 368 21.68 3.55 19.88
N MET A 369 20.74 4.48 19.65
CA MET A 369 19.46 4.48 20.35
C MET A 369 18.54 3.35 19.89
N GLU A 370 18.62 2.98 18.63
CA GLU A 370 17.81 1.94 17.99
C GLU A 370 18.64 1.23 16.93
N ALA A 371 18.47 -0.09 16.80
CA ALA A 371 19.08 -0.88 15.75
C ALA A 371 18.19 -2.08 15.41
N TRP A 372 17.86 -2.24 14.14
CA TRP A 372 17.04 -3.32 13.60
C TRP A 372 17.42 -3.61 12.15
N ALA A 373 17.01 -4.78 11.70
CA ALA A 373 17.08 -5.27 10.33
C ALA A 373 15.68 -5.77 9.92
N TYR A 374 15.37 -5.61 8.65
CA TYR A 374 14.09 -5.96 8.03
C TYR A 374 14.35 -6.50 6.63
N ASN A 375 13.55 -7.49 6.22
CA ASN A 375 13.56 -8.07 4.89
C ASN A 375 12.30 -7.58 4.16
N PRO A 376 12.40 -6.80 3.07
CA PRO A 376 11.23 -6.29 2.37
C PRO A 376 10.52 -7.37 1.56
N ASP A 377 9.19 -7.39 1.65
CA ASP A 377 8.32 -8.29 0.90
C ASP A 377 8.16 -7.81 -0.56
N GLN A 378 9.23 -7.93 -1.35
CA GLN A 378 9.30 -7.48 -2.73
C GLN A 378 9.16 -8.65 -3.70
N ARG A 379 8.34 -8.46 -4.74
CA ARG A 379 8.09 -9.49 -5.77
C ARG A 379 9.25 -9.68 -6.73
N TYR A 380 9.87 -8.58 -7.19
CA TYR A 380 10.82 -8.58 -8.31
C TYR A 380 12.29 -8.61 -7.89
#